data_AF-A0A849S2P1-F1
#
_entry.id   AF-A0A849S2P1-F1
#
_cell.length_a   1.000
_cell.length_b   1.000
_cell.length_c   1.000
_cell.angle_alpha   90.00
_cell.angle_beta   90.00
_cell.angle_gamma   90.00
#
_symmetry.space_group_name_H-M   'P 1'
#
loop_
_entity.id
_entity.type
_entity.pdbx_description
1 polymer ?
#
loop_
_entity_poly.entity_id
_entity_poly.type
_entity_poly.pdbx_seq_one_letter_code
_entity_poly.pdbx_strand_id
1 'polypeptide(L)'
;MNKIMFFVVLLAAGSVYAAETKNEWQNTTISEETIAKIQQAKLEYKQCVGAEMQKSVYQNQDSRKSTETIVKQCEPVLAKMRVVYTDQKVPGVVADRHLKQMRYQMMRDVLQNMMYIDAARKAGQPQ
;
A
#
# COMPACT_ATOMS: atom_id res chain seq x y z
N MET A 1 -41.63 32.23 -44.86
CA MET A 1 -40.50 32.82 -44.09
C MET A 1 -40.33 32.06 -42.79
N ASN A 2 -39.63 30.91 -42.84
CA ASN A 2 -39.37 30.03 -41.70
C ASN A 2 -37.84 29.85 -41.58
N LYS A 3 -37.14 30.74 -40.86
CA LYS A 3 -35.69 30.63 -40.64
C LYS A 3 -35.22 31.11 -39.26
N ILE A 4 -36.09 31.11 -38.25
CA ILE A 4 -35.71 31.50 -36.87
C ILE A 4 -35.69 30.28 -35.92
N MET A 5 -36.17 29.12 -36.38
CA MET A 5 -36.37 27.91 -35.57
C MET A 5 -35.16 26.96 -35.54
N PHE A 6 -33.92 27.47 -35.54
CA PHE A 6 -32.72 26.61 -35.40
C PHE A 6 -31.62 27.15 -34.48
N PHE A 7 -31.71 28.40 -34.02
CA PHE A 7 -30.66 28.98 -33.16
C PHE A 7 -30.86 28.77 -31.66
N VAL A 8 -32.04 28.32 -31.22
CA VAL A 8 -32.34 28.17 -29.79
C VAL A 8 -31.83 26.85 -29.19
N VAL A 9 -31.57 25.82 -30.02
CA VAL A 9 -31.18 24.48 -29.52
C VAL A 9 -29.69 24.40 -29.14
N LEU A 10 -28.84 25.26 -29.68
CA LEU A 10 -27.39 25.23 -29.41
C LEU A 10 -26.97 25.85 -28.06
N LEU A 11 -27.89 26.52 -27.35
CA LEU A 11 -27.63 27.12 -26.03
C LEU A 11 -27.94 26.17 -24.85
N ALA A 12 -28.44 24.96 -25.12
CA ALA A 12 -28.76 23.96 -24.10
C ALA A 12 -27.62 22.96 -23.83
N ALA A 13 -26.40 23.21 -24.32
CA ALA A 13 -25.20 22.53 -23.83
C ALA A 13 -24.75 23.14 -22.49
N GLY A 14 -25.67 23.15 -21.52
CA GLY A 14 -25.35 23.46 -20.15
C GLY A 14 -24.34 22.44 -19.67
N SER A 15 -23.16 22.91 -19.26
CA SER A 15 -22.16 22.10 -18.61
C SER A 15 -22.82 21.44 -17.40
N VAL A 16 -23.09 20.14 -17.47
CA VAL A 16 -23.34 19.34 -16.27
C VAL A 16 -22.01 19.32 -15.54
N TYR A 17 -21.78 20.32 -14.70
CA TYR A 17 -20.82 20.18 -13.63
C TYR A 17 -21.36 19.04 -12.77
N ALA A 18 -20.59 17.96 -12.66
CA ALA A 18 -20.82 16.98 -11.62
C ALA A 18 -21.01 17.79 -10.33
N ALA A 19 -22.15 17.61 -9.65
CA ALA A 19 -22.37 18.23 -8.36
C ALA A 19 -21.18 17.78 -7.50
N GLU A 20 -20.22 18.69 -7.33
CA GLU A 20 -19.09 18.46 -6.46
C GLU A 20 -19.72 18.33 -5.08
N THR A 21 -19.90 17.08 -4.63
CA THR A 21 -19.85 16.81 -3.22
C THR A 21 -18.51 17.40 -2.80
N LYS A 22 -18.58 18.60 -2.23
CA LYS A 22 -17.43 19.33 -1.73
C LYS A 22 -16.77 18.40 -0.72
N ASN A 23 -15.79 17.64 -1.18
CA ASN A 23 -14.80 17.01 -0.34
C ASN A 23 -13.92 18.15 0.17
N GLU A 24 -14.50 19.05 0.96
CA GLU A 24 -13.74 20.08 1.66
C GLU A 24 -12.79 19.33 2.58
N TRP A 25 -11.52 19.36 2.21
CA TRP A 25 -10.46 18.72 2.96
C TRP A 25 -10.42 19.35 4.35
N GLN A 26 -10.92 18.61 5.33
CA GLN A 26 -10.79 18.95 6.74
C GLN A 26 -9.35 18.65 7.14
N ASN A 27 -8.58 19.68 7.49
CA ASN A 27 -7.22 19.50 8.00
C ASN A 27 -7.28 18.63 9.26
N THR A 28 -6.84 17.38 9.14
CA THR A 28 -6.77 16.44 10.26
C THR A 28 -5.33 16.37 10.71
N THR A 29 -5.08 16.78 11.96
CA THR A 29 -3.81 16.49 12.62
C THR A 29 -3.89 15.07 13.14
N ILE A 30 -2.97 14.22 12.68
CA ILE A 30 -2.83 12.88 13.25
C ILE A 30 -2.25 13.06 14.65
N SER A 31 -2.96 12.58 15.68
CA SER A 31 -2.48 12.69 17.07
C SER A 31 -1.17 11.93 17.26
N GLU A 32 -0.36 12.33 18.24
CA GLU A 32 0.85 11.61 18.61
C GLU A 32 0.57 10.15 18.96
N GLU A 33 -0.55 9.90 19.65
CA GLU A 33 -1.04 8.55 19.95
C GLU A 33 -1.26 7.72 18.67
N THR A 34 -1.84 8.34 17.64
CA THR A 34 -2.05 7.67 16.34
C THR A 34 -0.74 7.41 15.62
N ILE A 35 0.17 8.38 15.62
CA ILE A 35 1.51 8.21 15.06
C ILE A 35 2.22 7.04 15.75
N ALA A 36 2.15 6.96 17.08
CA ALA A 36 2.71 5.85 17.85
C ALA A 36 2.06 4.50 17.47
N LYS A 37 0.74 4.44 17.32
CA LYS A 37 0.04 3.21 16.85
C LYS A 37 0.47 2.79 15.45
N ILE A 38 0.64 3.75 14.52
CA ILE A 38 1.15 3.49 13.16
C ILE A 38 2.58 2.97 13.22
N GLN A 39 3.45 3.59 14.03
CA GLN A 39 4.83 3.16 14.20
C GLN A 39 4.93 1.76 14.81
N GLN A 40 4.09 1.48 15.80
CA GLN A 40 3.97 0.16 16.43
C GLN A 40 3.51 -0.90 15.41
N ALA A 41 2.45 -0.63 14.65
CA ALA A 41 1.99 -1.54 13.59
C ALA A 41 3.05 -1.77 12.51
N LYS A 42 3.81 -0.73 12.15
CA LYS A 42 4.96 -0.84 11.22
C LYS A 42 6.07 -1.71 11.79
N LEU A 43 6.36 -1.60 13.09
CA LEU A 43 7.34 -2.43 13.78
C LEU A 43 6.88 -3.90 13.79
N GLU A 44 5.63 -4.17 14.13
CA GLU A 44 5.05 -5.52 14.12
C GLU A 44 5.12 -6.16 12.73
N TYR A 45 4.83 -5.39 11.68
CA TYR A 45 4.97 -5.87 10.31
C TYR A 45 6.42 -6.24 9.96
N LYS A 46 7.39 -5.40 10.36
CA LYS A 46 8.82 -5.70 10.21
C LYS A 46 9.25 -6.95 10.98
N GLN A 47 8.75 -7.12 12.20
CA GLN A 47 9.04 -8.28 13.03
C GLN A 47 8.48 -9.56 12.42
N CYS A 48 7.24 -9.53 11.92
CA CYS A 48 6.64 -10.65 11.18
C CYS A 48 7.54 -11.05 10.01
N VAL A 49 7.92 -10.08 9.18
CA VAL A 49 8.77 -10.33 8.01
C VAL A 49 10.12 -10.90 8.44
N GLY A 50 10.78 -10.31 9.43
CA GLY A 50 12.05 -10.81 9.94
C GLY A 50 11.96 -12.24 10.48
N ALA A 51 10.89 -12.57 11.18
CA ALA A 51 10.64 -13.92 11.68
C ALA A 51 10.37 -14.93 10.55
N GLU A 52 9.57 -14.55 9.55
CA GLU A 52 9.34 -15.38 8.37
C GLU A 52 10.64 -15.64 7.61
N MET A 53 11.46 -14.61 7.39
CA MET A 53 12.73 -14.73 6.67
C MET A 53 13.71 -15.74 7.30
N GLN A 54 13.62 -15.97 8.62
CA GLN A 54 14.47 -16.92 9.33
C GLN A 54 14.04 -18.38 9.17
N LYS A 55 12.83 -18.64 8.63
CA LYS A 55 12.34 -20.02 8.50
C LYS A 55 13.11 -20.78 7.44
N SER A 56 13.46 -22.03 7.77
CA SER A 56 14.22 -22.92 6.89
C SER A 56 13.51 -23.25 5.58
N VAL A 57 12.17 -23.15 5.54
CA VAL A 57 11.36 -23.43 4.34
C VAL A 57 11.76 -22.57 3.12
N TYR A 58 12.36 -21.40 3.35
CA TYR A 58 12.81 -20.48 2.29
C TYR A 58 14.26 -20.72 1.85
N GLN A 59 15.03 -21.52 2.58
CA GLN A 59 16.46 -21.70 2.31
C GLN A 59 16.75 -22.34 0.95
N ASN A 60 15.84 -23.14 0.41
CA ASN A 60 16.04 -23.82 -0.88
C ASN A 60 15.12 -23.30 -1.99
N GLN A 61 14.40 -22.20 -1.73
CA GLN A 61 13.50 -21.59 -2.70
C GLN A 61 14.20 -20.48 -3.47
N ASP A 62 13.68 -20.19 -4.68
CA ASP A 62 14.08 -19.00 -5.42
C ASP A 62 13.81 -17.73 -4.59
N SER A 63 14.72 -16.76 -4.69
CA SER A 63 14.67 -15.51 -3.93
C SER A 63 13.37 -14.73 -4.16
N ARG A 64 12.84 -14.70 -5.38
CA ARG A 64 11.60 -13.98 -5.71
C ARG A 64 10.39 -14.70 -5.14
N LYS A 65 10.33 -16.02 -5.31
CA LYS A 65 9.24 -16.86 -4.77
C LYS A 65 9.19 -16.80 -3.23
N SER A 66 10.36 -16.84 -2.59
CA SER A 66 10.48 -16.69 -1.14
C SER A 66 9.98 -15.32 -0.70
N THR A 67 10.41 -14.25 -1.38
CA THR A 67 9.99 -12.88 -1.09
C THR A 67 8.48 -12.71 -1.17
N GLU A 68 7.85 -13.17 -2.25
CA GLU A 68 6.40 -13.08 -2.43
C GLU A 68 5.67 -13.82 -1.31
N THR A 69 6.13 -15.03 -0.98
CA THR A 69 5.52 -15.86 0.07
C THR A 69 5.63 -15.20 1.44
N ILE A 70 6.81 -14.71 1.81
CA ILE A 70 7.08 -14.04 3.10
C ILE A 70 6.19 -12.82 3.26
N VAL A 71 6.16 -11.94 2.24
CA VAL A 71 5.37 -10.71 2.30
C VAL A 71 3.88 -11.04 2.40
N LYS A 72 3.40 -12.04 1.65
CA LYS A 72 2.02 -12.49 1.69
C LYS A 72 1.61 -13.02 3.07
N GLN A 73 2.48 -13.77 3.76
CA GLN A 73 2.20 -14.26 5.11
C GLN A 73 2.02 -13.13 6.13
N CYS A 74 2.70 -12.00 5.92
CA CYS A 74 2.60 -10.85 6.80
C CYS A 74 1.53 -9.82 6.38
N GLU A 75 0.80 -10.02 5.28
CA GLU A 75 -0.29 -9.13 4.84
C GLU A 75 -1.40 -8.95 5.90
N PRO A 76 -1.83 -9.97 6.66
CA PRO A 76 -2.79 -9.78 7.75
C PRO A 76 -2.30 -8.83 8.86
N VAL A 77 -0.99 -8.79 9.12
CA VAL A 77 -0.39 -7.85 10.08
C VAL A 77 -0.45 -6.43 9.51
N LEU A 78 -0.11 -6.26 8.23
CA LEU A 78 -0.22 -4.98 7.53
C LEU A 78 -1.67 -4.46 7.49
N ALA A 79 -2.65 -5.36 7.36
CA ALA A 79 -4.08 -5.01 7.33
C ALA A 79 -4.56 -4.38 8.65
N LYS A 80 -3.97 -4.71 9.80
CA LYS A 80 -4.28 -4.06 11.09
C LYS A 80 -4.00 -2.57 11.06
N MET A 81 -2.99 -2.13 10.31
CA MET A 81 -2.66 -0.73 10.17
C MET A 81 -3.72 0.05 9.38
N ARG A 82 -4.50 -0.61 8.50
CA ARG A 82 -5.67 0.00 7.86
C ARG A 82 -6.71 0.42 8.90
N VAL A 83 -6.93 -0.41 9.92
CA VAL A 83 -7.89 -0.13 11.01
C VAL A 83 -7.48 1.12 11.77
N VAL A 84 -6.19 1.26 12.11
CA VAL A 84 -5.65 2.45 12.77
C VAL A 84 -5.92 3.73 11.96
N TYR A 85 -5.78 3.67 10.63
CA TYR A 85 -6.10 4.81 9.77
C TYR A 85 -7.60 5.13 9.74
N THR A 86 -8.46 4.12 9.62
CA THR A 86 -9.91 4.33 9.54
C THR A 86 -10.51 4.82 10.85
N ASP A 87 -10.01 4.36 12.00
CA ASP A 87 -10.43 4.81 13.33
C ASP A 87 -10.17 6.31 13.54
N GLN A 88 -9.15 6.82 12.85
CA GLN A 88 -8.73 8.22 12.88
C GLN A 88 -9.30 9.02 11.71
N LYS A 89 -10.30 8.47 11.01
CA LYS A 89 -11.00 9.09 9.90
C LYS A 89 -10.09 9.51 8.74
N VAL A 90 -8.93 8.87 8.60
CA VAL A 90 -8.07 9.07 7.43
C VAL A 90 -8.80 8.55 6.20
N PRO A 91 -8.88 9.33 5.10
CA PRO A 91 -9.54 8.87 3.88
C PRO A 91 -8.97 7.53 3.39
N GLY A 92 -9.83 6.56 3.09
CA GLY A 92 -9.40 5.21 2.72
C GLY A 92 -8.40 5.17 1.55
N VAL A 93 -8.55 6.06 0.57
CA VAL A 93 -7.62 6.18 -0.57
C VAL A 93 -6.20 6.56 -0.12
N VAL A 94 -6.08 7.42 0.89
CA VAL A 94 -4.78 7.86 1.45
C VAL A 94 -4.16 6.72 2.25
N ALA A 95 -4.94 6.07 3.11
CA ALA A 95 -4.50 4.90 3.86
C ALA A 95 -4.00 3.79 2.92
N ASP A 96 -4.77 3.46 1.89
CA ASP A 96 -4.45 2.38 0.94
C ASP A 96 -3.20 2.68 0.12
N ARG A 97 -3.02 3.93 -0.31
CA ARG A 97 -1.81 4.38 -0.98
C ARG A 97 -0.59 4.17 -0.09
N HIS A 98 -0.68 4.57 1.18
CA HIS A 98 0.44 4.44 2.11
C HIS A 98 0.74 2.96 2.45
N LEU A 99 -0.28 2.14 2.68
CA LEU A 99 -0.13 0.69 2.89
C LEU A 99 0.53 0.01 1.69
N LYS A 100 0.11 0.38 0.47
CA LYS A 100 0.72 -0.11 -0.77
C LYS A 100 2.18 0.29 -0.90
N GLN A 101 2.52 1.54 -0.56
CA GLN A 101 3.90 2.01 -0.54
C GLN A 101 4.76 1.19 0.44
N MET A 102 4.27 0.97 1.66
CA MET A 102 4.98 0.17 2.66
C MET A 102 5.16 -1.28 2.20
N ARG A 103 4.15 -1.86 1.56
CA ARG A 103 4.27 -3.20 0.95
C ARG A 103 5.38 -3.25 -0.08
N TYR A 104 5.46 -2.28 -0.99
CA TYR A 104 6.52 -2.25 -2.01
C TYR A 104 7.91 -2.06 -1.42
N GLN A 105 8.06 -1.18 -0.44
CA GLN A 105 9.34 -0.99 0.26
C GLN A 105 9.78 -2.30 0.92
N MET A 106 8.87 -2.95 1.65
CA MET A 106 9.16 -4.22 2.29
C MET A 106 9.53 -5.32 1.29
N MET A 107 8.81 -5.44 0.17
CA MET A 107 9.15 -6.41 -0.87
C MET A 107 10.56 -6.20 -1.42
N ARG A 108 10.97 -4.94 -1.61
CA ARG A 108 12.33 -4.62 -2.09
C ARG A 108 13.39 -5.03 -1.07
N ASP A 109 13.18 -4.69 0.20
CA ASP A 109 14.11 -5.02 1.28
C ASP A 109 14.24 -6.54 1.47
N VAL A 110 13.11 -7.26 1.46
CA VAL A 110 13.11 -8.73 1.57
C VAL A 110 13.79 -9.37 0.37
N LEU A 111 13.49 -8.90 -0.85
CA LEU A 111 14.14 -9.42 -2.06
C LEU A 111 15.64 -9.26 -2.00
N GLN A 112 16.12 -8.07 -1.64
CA GLN A 112 17.54 -7.79 -1.52
C GLN A 112 18.20 -8.74 -0.50
N ASN A 113 17.60 -8.92 0.67
CA ASN A 113 18.11 -9.85 1.68
C ASN A 113 18.10 -11.31 1.19
N MET A 114 17.03 -11.75 0.53
CA MET A 114 16.93 -13.11 -0.02
C MET A 114 17.98 -13.36 -1.11
N MET A 115 18.27 -12.37 -1.93
CA MET A 115 19.35 -12.43 -2.93
C MET A 115 20.72 -12.55 -2.27
N TYR A 116 20.98 -11.80 -1.19
CA TYR A 116 22.24 -11.95 -0.44
C TYR A 116 22.39 -13.33 0.19
N ILE A 117 21.31 -13.87 0.79
CA ILE A 117 21.31 -15.21 1.38
C ILE A 117 21.55 -16.28 0.29
N ASP A 118 20.89 -16.15 -0.87
CA ASP A 118 21.07 -17.07 -2.00
C ASP A 118 22.48 -17.03 -2.57
N ALA A 119 23.06 -15.84 -2.73
CA ALA A 119 24.43 -15.67 -3.18
C ALA A 119 25.45 -16.26 -2.19
N ALA A 120 25.27 -16.01 -0.89
CA ALA A 120 26.13 -16.55 0.16
C ALA A 120 26.08 -18.10 0.17
N ARG A 121 24.90 -18.68 -0.03
CA ARG A 121 24.73 -20.14 -0.12
C ARG A 121 25.48 -20.72 -1.31
N LYS A 122 25.33 -20.11 -2.49
CA LYS A 122 26.00 -20.54 -3.73
C LYS A 122 27.53 -20.41 -3.63
N ALA A 123 28.04 -19.38 -2.97
CA ALA A 123 29.47 -19.21 -2.76
C ALA A 123 30.09 -20.27 -1.83
N GLY A 124 29.31 -20.86 -0.93
CA GLY A 124 29.74 -21.92 -0.01
C GLY A 124 29.58 -23.36 -0.53
N GLN A 125 28.98 -23.55 -1.72
CA GLN A 125 28.85 -24.89 -2.33
C GLN A 125 30.10 -25.21 -3.17
N PRO A 126 30.71 -26.40 -3.03
CA PRO A 126 31.73 -26.84 -3.97
C PRO A 126 31.14 -26.93 -5.39
N GLN A 127 31.91 -26.48 -6.38
CA GLN A 127 31.51 -26.47 -7.80
C GLN A 127 31.26 -27.88 -8.34
#